data_AF-A0A4Q3KB22-F1
#
_entry.id   AF-A0A4Q3KB22-F1
#
_cell.length_a   1.000
_cell.length_b   1.000
_cell.length_c   1.000
_cell.angle_alpha   90.00
_cell.angle_beta   90.00
_cell.angle_gamma   90.00
#
_symmetry.space_group_name_H-M   'P 1'
#
loop_
_entity.id
_entity.type
_entity.pdbx_description
1 polymer ?
#
loop_
_entity_poly.entity_id
_entity_poly.type
_entity_poly.pdbx_seq_one_letter_code
_entity_poly.pdbx_strand_id
1 'polypeptide(L)'
;MDGDQTDNSASSAGAAYVFTRSGTAWTQSAYVKASNAEARDNFGQAVALSSDGNTLLVGAPNEASNAIGINGDQTDNSLPDKGAAYLFTRSAGTWVQKAYLKPMSGGDVGLGLSVALSGDGKTVAAGSYVESGRGIGINGDKTQDTSKTSSGGLYLY
;
A
#
# COMPACT_ATOMS: atom_id res chain seq x y z
N MET A 1 -8.01 8.62 -12.08
CA MET A 1 -8.39 8.75 -10.66
C MET A 1 -9.49 9.77 -10.55
N ASP A 2 -10.29 9.69 -9.49
CA ASP A 2 -11.76 9.89 -9.49
C ASP A 2 -12.46 8.66 -10.09
N GLY A 3 -12.13 7.47 -9.57
CA GLY A 3 -12.88 6.27 -9.93
C GLY A 3 -14.37 6.50 -9.65
N ASP A 4 -15.23 5.88 -10.46
CA ASP A 4 -16.66 5.96 -10.22
C ASP A 4 -16.98 5.32 -8.86
N GLN A 5 -17.43 6.15 -7.91
CA GLN A 5 -17.81 5.69 -6.57
C GLN A 5 -19.04 4.79 -6.58
N THR A 6 -19.80 4.82 -7.68
CA THR A 6 -20.97 3.97 -7.87
C THR A 6 -20.64 2.64 -8.54
N ASP A 7 -19.43 2.49 -9.07
CA ASP A 7 -18.94 1.24 -9.63
C ASP A 7 -18.54 0.24 -8.53
N ASN A 8 -19.44 -0.71 -8.32
CA ASN A 8 -19.30 -1.82 -7.38
C ASN A 8 -19.13 -3.17 -8.09
N SER A 9 -18.70 -3.18 -9.37
CA SER A 9 -18.53 -4.40 -10.16
C SER A 9 -17.45 -5.33 -9.60
N ALA A 10 -16.41 -4.79 -8.96
CA ALA A 10 -15.32 -5.52 -8.33
C ALA A 10 -15.52 -5.65 -6.82
N SER A 11 -16.15 -6.75 -6.38
CA SER A 11 -16.40 -7.01 -4.96
C SER A 11 -15.11 -6.97 -4.14
N SER A 12 -15.10 -6.23 -3.03
CA SER A 12 -13.92 -6.08 -2.14
C SER A 12 -12.64 -5.54 -2.79
N ALA A 13 -12.73 -4.89 -3.97
CA ALA A 13 -11.57 -4.20 -4.55
C ALA A 13 -11.06 -3.06 -3.64
N GLY A 14 -11.97 -2.44 -2.90
CA GLY A 14 -11.65 -1.43 -1.89
C GLY A 14 -11.46 -0.02 -2.45
N ALA A 15 -11.30 0.94 -1.54
CA ALA A 15 -11.11 2.36 -1.84
C ALA A 15 -10.59 3.11 -0.60
N ALA A 16 -9.97 4.26 -0.80
CA ALA A 16 -9.64 5.21 0.26
C ALA A 16 -10.36 6.55 0.03
N TYR A 17 -10.79 7.20 1.10
CA TYR A 17 -11.53 8.46 1.06
C TYR A 17 -10.76 9.51 1.85
N VAL A 18 -10.54 10.69 1.26
CA VAL A 18 -9.84 11.78 1.93
C VAL A 18 -10.83 12.87 2.28
N PHE A 19 -10.96 13.19 3.56
CA PHE A 19 -11.81 14.28 4.04
C PHE A 19 -10.96 15.45 4.52
N THR A 20 -11.35 16.66 4.15
CA THR A 20 -10.74 17.91 4.64
C THR A 20 -11.72 18.64 5.54
N ARG A 21 -11.21 19.26 6.61
CA ARG A 21 -12.02 20.08 7.52
C ARG A 21 -11.75 21.55 7.28
N SER A 22 -12.81 22.34 7.10
CA SER A 22 -12.77 23.80 7.10
C SER A 22 -13.69 24.34 8.19
N GLY A 23 -13.12 25.00 9.19
CA GLY A 23 -13.85 25.37 10.41
C GLY A 23 -14.42 24.13 11.10
N THR A 24 -15.74 24.03 11.17
CA THR A 24 -16.45 22.88 11.76
C THR A 24 -16.94 21.85 10.74
N ALA A 25 -16.89 22.15 9.44
CA ALA A 25 -17.42 21.29 8.40
C ALA A 25 -16.36 20.33 7.84
N TRP A 26 -16.73 19.06 7.69
CA TRP A 26 -15.96 18.06 6.95
C TRP A 26 -16.51 17.92 5.53
N THR A 27 -15.63 17.88 4.55
CA THR A 27 -15.98 17.64 3.15
C THR A 27 -15.11 16.53 2.57
N GLN A 28 -15.71 15.65 1.78
CA GLN A 28 -14.94 14.67 1.01
C GLN A 28 -14.17 15.42 -0.08
N SER A 29 -12.85 15.35 -0.01
CA SER A 29 -11.93 16.02 -0.92
C SER A 29 -11.40 15.11 -2.03
N ALA A 30 -11.42 13.79 -1.81
CA ALA A 30 -11.03 12.81 -2.81
C ALA A 30 -11.63 11.43 -2.54
N TYR A 31 -11.73 10.66 -3.63
CA TYR A 31 -11.94 9.22 -3.63
C TYR A 31 -10.81 8.57 -4.43
N VAL A 32 -10.14 7.61 -3.80
CA VAL A 32 -8.93 6.98 -4.32
C VAL A 32 -9.19 5.49 -4.49
N LYS A 33 -8.90 5.00 -5.69
CA LYS A 33 -8.91 3.58 -6.08
C LYS A 33 -7.51 3.21 -6.56
N ALA A 34 -7.12 1.95 -6.39
CA ALA A 34 -5.95 1.42 -7.11
C ALA A 34 -6.14 1.59 -8.63
N SER A 35 -5.05 1.84 -9.36
CA SER A 35 -5.06 1.89 -10.83
C SER A 35 -5.36 0.55 -11.49
N ASN A 36 -5.13 -0.54 -10.78
CA ASN A 36 -5.38 -1.92 -11.17
C ASN A 36 -6.34 -2.61 -10.19
N ALA A 37 -7.41 -1.91 -9.79
CA ALA A 37 -8.36 -2.41 -8.80
C ALA A 37 -9.11 -3.65 -9.32
N GLU A 38 -8.86 -4.80 -8.71
CA GLU A 38 -9.53 -6.06 -8.99
C GLU A 38 -10.30 -6.56 -7.76
N ALA A 39 -11.19 -7.53 -7.99
CA ALA A 39 -11.99 -8.08 -6.90
C ALA A 39 -11.11 -8.71 -5.81
N ARG A 40 -11.38 -8.35 -4.55
CA ARG A 40 -10.72 -8.83 -3.33
C ARG A 40 -9.30 -8.32 -3.08
N ASP A 41 -8.82 -7.32 -3.81
CA ASP A 41 -7.50 -6.72 -3.55
C ASP A 41 -7.42 -6.00 -2.19
N ASN A 42 -8.58 -5.65 -1.61
CA ASN A 42 -8.70 -5.00 -0.31
C ASN A 42 -7.92 -3.67 -0.23
N PHE A 43 -7.88 -2.89 -1.32
CA PHE A 43 -7.29 -1.57 -1.31
C PHE A 43 -7.95 -0.67 -0.26
N GLY A 44 -7.14 0.05 0.52
CA GLY A 44 -7.64 0.88 1.62
C GLY A 44 -7.71 0.16 2.96
N GLN A 45 -7.28 -1.12 3.04
CA GLN A 45 -7.22 -1.81 4.33
C GLN A 45 -6.30 -1.10 5.33
N ALA A 46 -5.21 -0.51 4.85
CA ALA A 46 -4.31 0.34 5.63
C ALA A 46 -4.06 1.67 4.91
N VAL A 47 -4.03 2.78 5.65
CA VAL A 47 -3.80 4.13 5.12
C VAL A 47 -2.86 4.93 6.03
N ALA A 48 -2.00 5.75 5.43
CA ALA A 48 -1.17 6.73 6.13
C ALA A 48 -1.09 8.03 5.33
N LEU A 49 -1.17 9.18 6.02
CA LEU A 49 -1.15 10.51 5.41
C LEU A 49 -0.04 11.36 6.05
N SER A 50 0.71 12.10 5.24
CA SER A 50 1.78 12.99 5.71
C SER A 50 1.22 14.15 6.53
N SER A 51 2.07 14.79 7.33
CA SER A 51 1.64 15.89 8.21
C SER A 51 1.06 17.09 7.44
N ASP A 52 1.52 17.33 6.21
CA ASP A 52 1.01 18.38 5.34
C ASP A 52 -0.25 17.97 4.54
N GLY A 53 -0.67 16.70 4.66
CA GLY A 53 -1.85 16.17 3.97
C GLY A 53 -1.66 15.95 2.46
N ASN A 54 -0.44 16.02 1.93
CA ASN A 54 -0.17 15.94 0.49
C ASN A 54 0.40 14.61 0.02
N THR A 55 0.78 13.69 0.92
CA THR A 55 1.27 12.36 0.55
C THR A 55 0.42 11.31 1.27
N LEU A 56 -0.14 10.38 0.50
CA LEU A 56 -1.02 9.32 0.99
C LEU A 56 -0.43 7.97 0.57
N LEU A 57 -0.27 7.06 1.52
CA LEU A 57 0.09 5.67 1.26
C LEU A 57 -1.11 4.79 1.57
N VAL A 58 -1.46 3.89 0.64
CA VAL A 58 -2.61 2.99 0.78
C VAL A 58 -2.18 1.55 0.50
N GLY A 59 -2.50 0.64 1.42
CA GLY A 59 -2.25 -0.79 1.27
C GLY A 59 -3.39 -1.54 0.58
N ALA A 60 -3.03 -2.56 -0.20
CA ALA A 60 -3.90 -3.54 -0.82
C ALA A 60 -3.28 -4.93 -0.62
N PRO A 61 -3.44 -5.55 0.56
CA PRO A 61 -2.70 -6.76 0.95
C PRO A 61 -3.00 -7.99 0.10
N ASN A 62 -4.13 -8.02 -0.59
CA ASN A 62 -4.59 -9.18 -1.35
C ASN A 62 -4.40 -8.99 -2.85
N GLU A 63 -3.79 -7.89 -3.27
CA GLU A 63 -3.49 -7.62 -4.67
C GLU A 63 -2.59 -8.73 -5.27
N ALA A 64 -2.98 -9.19 -6.45
CA ALA A 64 -2.32 -10.25 -7.17
C ALA A 64 -1.35 -9.68 -8.20
N SER A 65 -0.08 -10.10 -8.18
CA SER A 65 0.94 -9.77 -9.19
C SER A 65 2.28 -10.45 -8.84
N ASN A 66 3.05 -10.88 -9.84
CA ASN A 66 4.44 -11.33 -9.69
C ASN A 66 5.45 -10.18 -9.81
N ALA A 67 5.00 -8.93 -9.85
CA ALA A 67 5.87 -7.76 -9.80
C ALA A 67 6.68 -7.71 -8.49
N ILE A 68 7.92 -7.23 -8.60
CA ILE A 68 8.83 -7.02 -7.47
C ILE A 68 9.29 -5.56 -7.42
N GLY A 69 9.57 -5.06 -6.22
CA GLY A 69 10.10 -3.72 -6.02
C GLY A 69 9.14 -2.59 -6.38
N ILE A 70 9.62 -1.56 -7.09
CA ILE A 70 8.87 -0.31 -7.30
C ILE A 70 8.45 -0.20 -8.77
N ASN A 71 7.18 0.12 -9.01
CA ASN A 71 6.58 0.38 -10.32
C ASN A 71 6.71 -0.78 -11.31
N GLY A 72 6.62 -2.02 -10.81
CA GLY A 72 6.48 -3.20 -11.66
C GLY A 72 5.14 -3.22 -12.42
N ASP A 73 4.92 -4.30 -13.17
CA ASP A 73 3.72 -4.48 -13.97
C ASP A 73 2.47 -4.66 -13.09
N GLN A 74 1.60 -3.65 -13.11
CA GLN A 74 0.33 -3.60 -12.38
C GLN A 74 -0.79 -4.37 -13.08
N THR A 75 -0.58 -4.81 -14.33
CA THR A 75 -1.58 -5.60 -15.07
C THR A 75 -1.42 -7.10 -14.83
N ASP A 76 -0.28 -7.51 -14.30
CA ASP A 76 -0.02 -8.90 -13.93
C ASP A 76 -0.86 -9.30 -12.72
N ASN A 77 -1.60 -10.40 -12.84
CA ASN A 77 -2.41 -11.01 -11.79
C ASN A 77 -2.04 -12.49 -11.59
N SER A 78 -0.83 -12.89 -12.01
CA SER A 78 -0.40 -14.29 -12.09
C SER A 78 -0.14 -14.95 -10.72
N LEU A 79 0.11 -14.16 -9.66
CA LEU A 79 0.35 -14.65 -8.31
C LEU A 79 -0.58 -13.96 -7.31
N PRO A 80 -1.51 -14.69 -6.66
CA PRO A 80 -2.45 -14.11 -5.70
C PRO A 80 -1.77 -13.71 -4.38
N ASP A 81 -2.42 -12.81 -3.65
CA ASP A 81 -2.09 -12.44 -2.26
C ASP A 81 -0.66 -11.91 -2.05
N LYS A 82 -0.01 -11.41 -3.11
CA LYS A 82 1.32 -10.80 -2.99
C LYS A 82 1.25 -9.46 -2.27
N GLY A 83 0.13 -8.77 -2.43
CA GLY A 83 -0.14 -7.48 -1.85
C GLY A 83 0.67 -6.37 -2.50
N ALA A 84 0.21 -5.15 -2.31
CA ALA A 84 0.83 -3.94 -2.80
C ALA A 84 0.58 -2.76 -1.84
N ALA A 85 1.39 -1.72 -1.99
CA ALA A 85 1.09 -0.41 -1.43
C ALA A 85 1.24 0.67 -2.50
N TYR A 86 0.37 1.67 -2.47
CA TYR A 86 0.27 2.70 -3.49
C TYR A 86 0.52 4.06 -2.86
N LEU A 87 1.52 4.77 -3.37
CA LEU A 87 1.85 6.12 -2.93
C LEU A 87 1.19 7.13 -3.86
N PHE A 88 0.43 8.05 -3.30
CA PHE A 88 -0.21 9.15 -4.00
C PHE A 88 0.31 10.48 -3.46
N THR A 89 0.47 11.45 -4.35
CA THR A 89 0.76 12.83 -3.94
C THR A 89 -0.32 13.78 -4.46
N ARG A 90 -0.69 14.76 -3.64
CA ARG A 90 -1.63 15.82 -3.97
C ARG A 90 -0.90 17.06 -4.44
N SER A 91 -1.33 17.61 -5.58
CA SER A 91 -0.91 18.94 -6.03
C SER A 91 -2.11 19.68 -6.62
N ALA A 92 -2.27 20.95 -6.25
CA ALA A 92 -3.39 21.80 -6.68
C ALA A 92 -4.77 21.13 -6.51
N GLY A 93 -4.96 20.34 -5.44
CA GLY A 93 -6.21 19.66 -5.15
C GLY A 93 -6.33 18.24 -5.72
N THR A 94 -5.52 17.88 -6.72
CA THR A 94 -5.58 16.60 -7.43
C THR A 94 -4.58 15.59 -6.87
N TRP A 95 -5.04 14.35 -6.61
CA TRP A 95 -4.19 13.23 -6.23
C TRP A 95 -3.69 12.46 -7.46
N VAL A 96 -2.40 12.10 -7.44
CA VAL A 96 -1.77 11.31 -8.50
C VAL A 96 -0.94 10.20 -7.86
N GLN A 97 -1.12 8.95 -8.31
CA GLN A 97 -0.23 7.85 -7.92
C GLN A 97 1.18 8.12 -8.43
N LYS A 98 2.14 8.07 -7.52
CA LYS A 98 3.58 8.23 -7.76
C LYS A 98 4.33 6.91 -7.72
N ALA A 99 3.85 5.96 -6.92
CA ALA A 99 4.48 4.66 -6.85
C ALA A 99 3.47 3.53 -6.63
N TYR A 100 3.81 2.38 -7.18
CA TYR A 100 3.27 1.06 -6.86
C TYR A 100 4.40 0.26 -6.21
N LEU A 101 4.22 -0.14 -4.96
CA LEU A 101 5.24 -0.79 -4.14
C LEU A 101 4.88 -2.27 -4.00
N LYS A 102 5.87 -3.11 -4.27
CA LYS A 102 5.79 -4.56 -4.19
C LYS A 102 6.89 -5.13 -3.32
N PRO A 103 6.68 -6.32 -2.75
CA PRO A 103 7.76 -6.98 -2.05
C PRO A 103 9.00 -7.15 -2.93
N MET A 104 10.17 -7.02 -2.32
CA MET A 104 11.45 -7.17 -3.04
C MET A 104 11.79 -8.64 -3.30
N SER A 105 11.12 -9.58 -2.61
CA SER A 105 11.29 -11.00 -2.82
C SER A 105 9.98 -11.68 -3.21
N GLY A 106 10.04 -12.63 -4.14
CA GLY A 106 8.86 -13.38 -4.59
C GLY A 106 8.25 -14.30 -3.52
N GLY A 107 8.86 -14.42 -2.34
CA GLY A 107 8.37 -15.23 -1.22
C GLY A 107 7.43 -14.47 -0.27
N ASP A 108 7.44 -13.14 -0.32
CA ASP A 108 6.64 -12.31 0.56
C ASP A 108 5.18 -12.28 0.07
N VAL A 109 4.24 -12.19 1.01
CA VAL A 109 2.80 -12.14 0.75
C VAL A 109 2.16 -11.13 1.69
N GLY A 110 1.12 -10.44 1.23
CA GLY A 110 0.39 -9.50 2.08
C GLY A 110 1.07 -8.15 2.32
N LEU A 111 1.95 -7.67 1.42
CA LEU A 111 2.48 -6.30 1.58
C LEU A 111 1.32 -5.29 1.55
N GLY A 112 1.32 -4.36 2.50
CA GLY A 112 0.25 -3.36 2.64
C GLY A 112 -0.82 -3.73 3.68
N LEU A 113 -0.66 -4.84 4.40
CA LEU A 113 -1.47 -5.12 5.60
C LEU A 113 -1.31 -4.04 6.69
N SER A 114 -0.12 -3.43 6.75
CA SER A 114 0.15 -2.24 7.56
C SER A 114 1.00 -1.26 6.78
N VAL A 115 0.79 0.04 6.99
CA VAL A 115 1.56 1.10 6.35
C VAL A 115 1.89 2.22 7.34
N ALA A 116 3.01 2.90 7.12
CA ALA A 116 3.41 4.11 7.82
C ALA A 116 4.07 5.10 6.84
N LEU A 117 3.97 6.38 7.16
CA LEU A 117 4.53 7.47 6.36
C LEU A 117 5.17 8.49 7.29
N SER A 118 6.37 8.97 6.95
CA SER A 118 7.04 10.02 7.70
C SER A 118 6.27 11.34 7.61
N GLY A 119 6.48 12.23 8.58
CA GLY A 119 5.79 13.53 8.61
C GLY A 119 6.06 14.39 7.36
N ASP A 120 7.27 14.30 6.79
CA ASP A 120 7.65 14.97 5.54
C ASP A 120 7.22 14.22 4.27
N GLY A 121 6.60 13.05 4.42
CA GLY A 121 6.08 12.23 3.33
C GLY A 121 7.15 11.59 2.43
N LYS A 122 8.42 11.62 2.82
CA LYS A 122 9.53 11.10 1.99
C LYS A 122 9.96 9.68 2.30
N THR A 123 9.55 9.14 3.46
CA THR A 123 9.86 7.78 3.86
C THR A 123 8.57 7.04 4.12
N VAL A 124 8.46 5.86 3.52
CA VAL A 124 7.32 4.98 3.70
C VAL A 124 7.77 3.68 4.34
N ALA A 125 6.86 3.08 5.11
CA ALA A 125 7.01 1.70 5.50
C ALA A 125 5.74 0.90 5.19
N ALA A 126 5.92 -0.33 4.70
CA ALA A 126 4.82 -1.26 4.47
C ALA A 126 5.18 -2.63 5.05
N GLY A 127 4.24 -3.23 5.79
CA GLY A 127 4.42 -4.53 6.43
C GLY A 127 3.72 -5.67 5.68
N SER A 128 4.24 -6.87 5.87
CA SER A 128 3.65 -8.15 5.47
C SER A 128 3.59 -9.09 6.67
N TYR A 129 2.38 -9.52 7.07
CA TYR A 129 2.15 -10.35 8.27
C TYR A 129 2.55 -11.83 8.09
N VAL A 130 2.73 -12.29 6.85
CA VAL A 130 3.00 -13.70 6.54
C VAL A 130 4.33 -13.87 5.81
N GLU A 131 5.33 -13.06 6.18
CA GLU A 131 6.68 -13.32 5.72
C GLU A 131 7.17 -14.63 6.34
N SER A 132 7.49 -15.62 5.50
CA SER A 132 8.22 -16.84 5.90
C SER A 132 9.75 -16.63 5.87
N GLY A 133 10.18 -15.37 5.75
CA GLY A 133 11.57 -14.95 5.62
C GLY A 133 12.25 -14.73 6.97
N ARG A 134 13.51 -15.18 7.06
CA ARG A 134 14.37 -15.09 8.26
C ARG A 134 15.11 -13.75 8.37
N GLY A 135 14.62 -12.69 7.74
CA GLY A 135 15.26 -11.38 7.77
C GLY A 135 15.02 -10.68 9.11
N ILE A 136 16.05 -10.53 9.93
CA ILE A 136 16.01 -9.59 11.07
C ILE A 136 16.72 -8.28 10.67
N GLY A 137 16.12 -7.14 11.02
CA GLY A 137 16.69 -5.81 10.80
C GLY A 137 16.11 -5.03 9.59
N ILE A 138 16.50 -3.75 9.49
CA ILE A 138 16.26 -2.93 8.29
C ILE A 138 17.16 -3.49 7.17
N ASN A 139 16.59 -3.80 6.00
CA ASN A 139 17.32 -4.33 4.83
C ASN A 139 17.80 -5.81 4.91
N GLY A 140 17.27 -6.62 5.83
CA GLY A 140 17.34 -8.10 5.76
C GLY A 140 18.73 -8.73 5.70
N ASP A 141 19.65 -8.38 6.62
CA ASP A 141 20.90 -9.13 6.78
C ASP A 141 20.61 -10.52 7.38
N LYS A 142 20.69 -11.55 6.53
CA LYS A 142 20.35 -12.96 6.85
C LYS A 142 21.45 -13.73 7.60
N THR A 143 22.45 -13.06 8.17
CA THR A 143 23.61 -13.76 8.74
C THR A 143 23.49 -14.19 10.22
N GLN A 144 22.43 -13.84 10.95
CA GLN A 144 22.34 -14.18 12.38
C GLN A 144 20.98 -14.76 12.83
N ASP A 145 21.06 -15.95 13.45
CA ASP A 145 20.09 -16.69 14.27
C ASP A 145 18.91 -17.42 13.58
N THR A 146 18.95 -18.76 13.63
CA THR A 146 18.00 -19.69 12.99
C THR A 146 16.98 -20.33 13.94
N SER A 147 16.76 -19.82 15.17
CA SER A 147 16.13 -20.61 16.23
C SER A 147 14.71 -20.23 16.71
N LYS A 148 13.97 -19.27 16.13
CA LYS A 148 12.59 -18.95 16.59
C LYS A 148 11.58 -18.61 15.47
N THR A 149 10.35 -19.10 15.62
CA THR A 149 9.23 -18.94 14.68
C THR A 149 8.40 -17.68 14.99
N SER A 150 8.05 -16.94 13.92
CA SER A 150 7.10 -15.82 13.85
C SER A 150 7.65 -14.41 14.14
N SER A 151 8.13 -13.71 13.11
CA SER A 151 8.37 -12.26 13.14
C SER A 151 8.12 -11.65 11.76
N GLY A 152 7.26 -10.63 11.67
CA GLY A 152 6.97 -9.89 10.43
C GLY A 152 8.08 -8.90 10.07
N GLY A 153 8.24 -8.64 8.77
CA GLY A 153 9.21 -7.67 8.22
C GLY A 153 8.62 -6.26 8.05
N LEU A 154 9.48 -5.24 8.22
CA LEU A 154 9.20 -3.82 7.94
C LEU A 154 10.08 -3.38 6.77
N TYR A 155 9.47 -2.99 5.65
CA TYR A 155 10.20 -2.50 4.47
C TYR A 155 10.24 -0.97 4.50
N LEU A 156 11.44 -0.38 4.40
CA LEU A 156 11.64 1.07 4.28
C LEU A 156 11.99 1.41 2.83
N TYR A 157 11.28 2.37 2.24
CA TYR A 157 11.58 2.93 0.91
C TYR A 157 11.89 4.42 1.00
#